data_AF-A0A7W1CQZ2-F1
#
_entry.id   AF-A0A7W1CQZ2-F1
#
_cell.length_a   1.000
_cell.length_b   1.000
_cell.length_c   1.000
_cell.angle_alpha   90.00
_cell.angle_beta   90.00
_cell.angle_gamma   90.00
#
_symmetry.space_group_name_H-M   'P 1'
#
loop_
_entity.id
_entity.type
_entity.pdbx_description
1 polymer ?
#
loop_
_entity_poly.entity_id
_entity_poly.type
_entity_poly.pdbx_seq_one_letter_code
_entity_poly.pdbx_strand_id
1 'polypeptide(L)' 'MTKGDLVMLFTDGLFEVEDATGEFFNEEKLRTTVSRHAALAPEEFFNRVLEDIRKYSQSETFADDVCVVGMQIRHTD' A
#
# COMPACT_ATOMS: atom_id res chain seq x y z
N MET A 1 16.64 -11.49 1.69
CA MET A 1 16.46 -10.08 1.29
C MET A 1 17.74 -9.59 0.65
N THR A 2 17.63 -8.81 -0.43
CA THR A 2 18.76 -8.29 -1.22
C THR A 2 18.75 -6.76 -1.31
N LYS A 3 19.81 -6.16 -1.86
CA LYS A 3 19.89 -4.71 -2.09
C LYS A 3 18.67 -4.23 -2.88
N GLY A 4 17.97 -3.23 -2.35
CA GLY A 4 16.82 -2.63 -3.00
C GLY A 4 15.47 -3.24 -2.61
N ASP A 5 15.45 -4.38 -1.88
CA ASP A 5 14.21 -4.94 -1.35
C ASP A 5 13.50 -3.90 -0.46
N LEU A 6 12.18 -3.79 -0.62
CA LEU A 6 11.32 -2.96 0.22
C LEU A 6 10.45 -3.87 1.10
N VAL A 7 10.52 -3.66 2.41
CA VAL A 7 9.56 -4.23 3.37
C VAL A 7 8.53 -3.17 3.66
N MET A 8 7.26 -3.56 3.54
CA MET A 8 6.11 -2.75 3.91
C MET A 8 5.39 -3.43 5.07
N LEU A 9 5.26 -2.70 6.18
CA LEU A 9 4.48 -3.09 7.35
C LEU A 9 3.27 -2.17 7.43
N PHE A 10 2.10 -2.70 7.77
CA PHE A 10 0.85 -1.94 7.75
C PHE A 10 -0.18 -2.48 8.75
N THR A 11 -1.14 -1.64 9.12
CA THR A 11 -2.37 -2.04 9.82
C THR A 11 -3.46 -2.44 8.82
N ASP A 12 -4.45 -3.21 9.29
CA ASP A 12 -5.61 -3.67 8.54
C ASP A 12 -6.48 -2.53 7.98
N GLY A 13 -6.58 -1.40 8.69
CA GLY A 13 -7.26 -0.20 8.20
C GLY A 13 -6.79 0.29 6.82
N LEU A 14 -5.61 -0.14 6.35
CA LEU A 14 -5.13 0.13 4.99
C LEU A 14 -5.98 -0.55 3.91
N PHE A 15 -6.46 -1.77 4.15
CA PHE A 15 -7.11 -2.61 3.13
C PHE A 15 -8.55 -3.01 3.50
N GLU A 16 -8.99 -2.81 4.74
CA GLU A 16 -10.41 -2.94 5.12
C GLU A 16 -11.25 -1.72 4.71
N VAL A 17 -11.10 -1.28 3.44
CA VAL A 17 -11.91 -0.20 2.85
C VAL A 17 -12.89 -0.75 1.82
N GLU A 18 -14.11 -0.24 1.79
CA GLU A 18 -15.16 -0.64 0.85
C GLU A 18 -15.22 0.31 -0.36
N ASP A 19 -15.64 -0.20 -1.51
CA ASP A 19 -16.10 0.62 -2.62
C ASP A 19 -17.58 1.01 -2.48
N ALA A 20 -18.13 1.73 -3.46
CA ALA A 20 -19.53 2.14 -3.47
C ALA A 20 -20.55 0.99 -3.48
N THR A 21 -20.11 -0.25 -3.74
CA THR A 21 -20.95 -1.46 -3.72
C THR A 21 -20.87 -2.22 -2.40
N GLY A 22 -19.98 -1.81 -1.48
CA GLY A 22 -19.68 -2.52 -0.25
C GLY A 22 -18.62 -3.63 -0.42
N GLU A 23 -17.91 -3.67 -1.55
CA GLU A 23 -16.87 -4.68 -1.77
C GLU A 23 -15.53 -4.20 -1.18
N PHE A 24 -14.95 -4.99 -0.28
CA PHE A 24 -13.68 -4.67 0.36
C PHE A 24 -12.47 -4.68 -0.59
N PHE A 25 -11.53 -3.78 -0.34
CA PHE A 25 -10.18 -3.80 -0.87
C PHE A 25 -9.32 -4.87 -0.17
N ASN A 26 -9.64 -6.15 -0.33
CA ASN A 26 -8.99 -7.22 0.41
C ASN A 26 -7.45 -7.35 0.19
N GLU A 27 -6.82 -8.25 0.95
CA GLU A 27 -5.36 -8.51 0.87
C GLU A 27 -4.87 -8.88 -0.55
N GLU A 28 -5.69 -9.54 -1.37
CA GLU A 28 -5.35 -9.90 -2.75
C GLU A 28 -5.25 -8.66 -3.65
N LYS A 29 -6.19 -7.72 -3.51
CA LYS A 29 -6.16 -6.43 -4.20
C LYS A 29 -4.98 -5.58 -3.74
N LEU A 30 -4.65 -5.61 -2.45
CA LEU A 30 -3.44 -4.97 -1.91
C LEU A 30 -2.18 -5.57 -2.52
N ARG A 31 -2.05 -6.91 -2.54
CA ARG A 31 -0.89 -7.61 -3.12
C ARG A 31 -0.70 -7.27 -4.59
N THR A 32 -1.79 -7.24 -5.35
CA THR A 32 -1.77 -6.90 -6.78
C THR A 32 -1.31 -5.44 -6.98
N THR A 33 -1.83 -4.52 -6.18
CA THR A 33 -1.49 -3.09 -6.23
C THR A 33 -0.02 -2.85 -5.86
N VAL A 34 0.45 -3.47 -4.78
CA VAL A 34 1.86 -3.42 -4.36
C VAL A 34 2.78 -3.99 -5.44
N SER A 35 2.42 -5.14 -6.02
CA SER A 35 3.23 -5.79 -7.07
C SER A 35 3.35 -4.92 -8.33
N ARG A 36 2.28 -4.21 -8.71
CA ARG A 36 2.27 -3.28 -9.84
C ARG A 36 3.27 -2.13 -9.67
N HIS A 37 3.49 -1.68 -8.44
CA HIS A 37 4.31 -0.51 -8.13
C HIS A 37 5.71 -0.85 -7.59
N ALA A 38 6.04 -2.13 -7.42
CA ALA A 38 7.24 -2.59 -6.71
C ALA A 38 8.59 -2.09 -7.27
N ALA A 39 8.62 -1.64 -8.53
CA ALA A 39 9.81 -1.08 -9.17
C ALA A 39 10.03 0.42 -8.89
N LEU A 40 9.08 1.10 -8.25
CA LEU A 40 9.16 2.52 -7.94
C LEU A 40 10.07 2.79 -6.74
N ALA A 41 10.58 4.03 -6.64
CA ALA A 41 11.26 4.49 -5.44
C ALA A 41 10.29 4.48 -4.24
N PRO A 42 10.75 4.26 -2.99
CA PRO A 42 9.87 4.04 -1.84
C PRO A 42 8.79 5.11 -1.65
N GLU A 43 9.14 6.39 -1.75
CA GLU A 43 8.17 7.48 -1.61
C GLU A 43 7.08 7.43 -2.68
N GLU A 44 7.46 7.28 -3.94
CA GLU A 44 6.51 7.16 -5.05
C GLU A 44 5.68 5.88 -4.95
N PHE A 45 6.29 4.76 -4.54
CA PHE A 45 5.59 3.51 -4.28
C PHE A 45 4.45 3.70 -3.28
N PHE A 46 4.71 4.33 -2.12
CA PHE A 46 3.67 4.55 -1.12
C PHE A 46 2.60 5.51 -1.61
N ASN A 47 2.98 6.58 -2.30
CA ASN A 47 2.02 7.53 -2.88
C ASN A 47 1.07 6.81 -3.85
N ARG A 48 1.58 5.96 -4.75
CA ARG A 48 0.76 5.22 -5.71
C ARG A 48 -0.14 4.17 -5.06
N VAL A 49 0.37 3.44 -4.08
CA VAL A 49 -0.43 2.45 -3.34
C VAL A 49 -1.60 3.13 -2.63
N LEU A 50 -1.34 4.22 -1.90
CA LEU A 50 -2.40 4.96 -1.18
C LEU A 50 -3.39 5.62 -2.14
N GLU A 51 -2.91 6.18 -3.26
CA GLU A 51 -3.77 6.77 -4.28
C GLU A 51 -4.71 5.74 -4.90
N ASP A 52 -4.23 4.53 -5.21
CA ASP A 52 -5.05 3.47 -5.79
C ASP A 52 -6.13 2.97 -4.81
N ILE A 53 -5.80 2.87 -3.52
CA ILE A 53 -6.76 2.48 -2.49
C ILE A 53 -7.86 3.54 -2.33
N ARG A 54 -7.48 4.83 -2.29
CA ARG A 54 -8.45 5.96 -2.26
C ARG A 54 -9.33 5.99 -3.51
N LYS A 55 -8.75 5.74 -4.68
CA LYS A 55 -9.52 5.65 -5.94
C LYS A 55 -10.50 4.49 -5.93
N TYR A 56 -10.11 3.35 -5.37
CA TYR A 56 -10.98 2.19 -5.23
C TYR A 56 -12.16 2.50 -4.31
N SER A 57 -11.90 3.05 -3.13
CA SER A 57 -12.94 3.40 -2.16
C SER A 57 -13.76 4.65 -2.53
N GLN A 58 -13.32 5.40 -3.56
CA GLN A 58 -13.88 6.70 -3.93
C GLN A 58 -13.89 7.70 -2.76
N SER A 59 -12.89 7.59 -1.88
CA SER A 59 -12.78 8.37 -0.65
C SER A 59 -11.35 8.89 -0.47
N GLU A 60 -11.21 10.14 -0.04
CA GLU A 60 -9.91 10.71 0.32
C GLU A 60 -9.43 10.25 1.71
N THR A 61 -10.36 9.78 2.54
CA THR A 61 -10.12 9.34 3.93
C THR A 61 -10.32 7.84 4.09
N PHE A 62 -9.60 7.27 5.06
CA PHE A 62 -9.79 5.88 5.50
C PHE A 62 -10.85 5.84 6.60
N ALA A 63 -11.61 4.73 6.67
CA ALA A 63 -12.64 4.52 7.67
C ALA A 63 -12.06 4.11 9.04
N ASP A 64 -10.85 3.55 9.03
CA ASP A 64 -10.10 3.11 10.21
C ASP A 64 -8.69 3.73 10.23
N ASP A 65 -8.00 3.61 11.36
CA ASP A 65 -6.64 4.12 11.55
C ASP A 65 -5.63 3.39 10.65
N VAL A 66 -4.95 4.17 9.81
CA VAL A 66 -3.92 3.65 8.89
C VAL A 66 -2.53 4.01 9.37
N CYS A 67 -1.71 2.97 9.54
CA CYS A 67 -0.27 3.11 9.71
C CYS A 67 0.44 2.31 8.63
N VAL A 68 1.44 2.92 7.98
CA VAL A 68 2.31 2.26 7.01
C VAL A 68 3.76 2.63 7.30
N VAL A 69 4.62 1.62 7.35
CA VAL A 69 6.06 1.78 7.55
C VAL A 69 6.80 1.08 6.42
N GLY A 70 7.66 1.82 5.74
CA GLY A 70 8.56 1.31 4.71
C GLY A 70 9.99 1.20 5.19
N MET A 71 10.62 0.05 4.92
CA MET A 71 12.05 -0.17 5.14
C MET A 71 12.70 -0.67 3.86
N GLN A 72 13.60 0.12 3.29
CA GLN A 72 14.39 -0.28 2.13
C GLN A 72 15.74 -0.84 2.56
N ILE A 73 16.09 -2.03 2.08
CA ILE A 73 17.40 -2.62 2.31
C ILE A 73 18.46 -1.90 1.48
N ARG A 74 19.36 -1.22 2.17
CA ARG A 74 20.56 -0.62 1.60
C ARG A 74 21.78 -1.37 2.14
N HIS A 75 22.71 -1.69 1.25
CA HIS A 75 24.05 -2.06 1.70
C HIS A 75 24.79 -0.76 2.03
N THR A 76 25.43 -0.71 3.18
CA THR A 76 26.52 0.21 3.45
C THR A 76 27.75 -0.31 2.73
N ASP A 77 28.34 0.52 1.88
CA ASP A 77 29.69 0.29 1.35
C ASP A 77 30.73 0.41 2.47
#